data_AF-A0A937NRK2-F1
#
_entry.id   AF-A0A937NRK2-F1
#
_cell.length_a   1.000
_cell.length_b   1.000
_cell.length_c   1.000
_cell.angle_alpha   90.00
_cell.angle_beta   90.00
_cell.angle_gamma   90.00
#
_symmetry.space_group_name_H-M   'P 1'
#
loop_
_entity.id
_entity.type
_entity.pdbx_description
1 polymer ?
#
loop_
_entity_poly.entity_id
_entity_poly.type
_entity_poly.pdbx_seq_one_letter_code
_entity_poly.pdbx_strand_id
1 'polypeptide(L)'
;MRSKLYVVGLALILSALILGGCGSATVEPVALPTTGPRPVSHSVELREGETYTIALETDPSSGNEREVEYSEVLLELVDRTTDNAAGEEVFIFRARAVGVTEAYFSYSGHHEVICHFTIGADPALADAMSEAEAREIAASSECGEAGALLENALYNDWTATWWIDLDIQKEGCNPACVVNVRTRQAEINWRCMGVLPPEDTVNTPAPAPPPTEITVVGWCGLIVSLPDGSDYLALQPEGSGEIGLTGADADVEAEIVALRDSGFYANFWGTLTCDVPNYGGCQLVATRLDPSTPPGPRFDPDPVEGWQGQLFSVPGMAQFDDYFVLDGPFPVRYGFQGADEALQAQLEDLRDTSATVRIWGEIQCAIPDVCGCQIGVERWELVAEESPPLGVHFESPVVGWYGQVVGLSADAQYDDFLRLLPLGAGDVGLTGADAALEAEIEGLRDSDTNAHFWGAIVCGAPDYDGCQVTVTRVIPEGAGPYPDPNPVEGWEGRYFFGRGLGGFDDCFILDFYGPFGIRYGIRGADEALEAALEDLRSMDKLTDPPPDIQIWGEVQCGVSDVNGCQIIVDRLEELFSQP
;
A
#
# COMPACT_ATOMS: atom_id res chain seq x y z
N MET A 1 -82.68 -19.29 32.56
CA MET A 1 -81.94 -18.49 33.55
C MET A 1 -80.53 -18.25 33.02
N ARG A 2 -80.14 -16.97 32.79
CA ARG A 2 -78.75 -16.43 32.66
C ARG A 2 -77.85 -17.07 31.57
N SER A 3 -76.99 -16.42 30.80
CA SER A 3 -76.48 -15.05 30.58
C SER A 3 -75.70 -15.12 29.24
N LYS A 4 -75.88 -14.21 28.28
CA LYS A 4 -75.01 -13.04 27.96
C LYS A 4 -73.49 -13.34 27.75
N LEU A 5 -72.96 -12.71 26.68
CA LEU A 5 -71.57 -12.49 26.23
C LEU A 5 -70.94 -13.54 25.30
N TYR A 6 -70.98 -13.28 23.98
CA TYR A 6 -69.94 -13.67 23.00
C TYR A 6 -70.03 -12.75 21.75
N VAL A 7 -69.69 -11.47 21.91
CA VAL A 7 -69.38 -10.56 20.78
C VAL A 7 -68.31 -9.57 21.27
N VAL A 8 -67.05 -10.01 21.34
CA VAL A 8 -65.83 -9.15 21.39
C VAL A 8 -64.57 -9.92 20.91
N GLY A 9 -64.55 -11.25 20.87
CA GLY A 9 -63.34 -12.02 20.53
C GLY A 9 -63.10 -12.32 19.05
N LEU A 10 -63.12 -11.35 18.13
CA LEU A 10 -62.69 -11.58 16.73
C LEU A 10 -61.88 -10.43 16.11
N ALA A 11 -61.42 -9.46 16.90
CA ALA A 11 -60.64 -8.32 16.42
C ALA A 11 -59.17 -8.31 16.89
N LEU A 12 -58.69 -9.37 17.55
CA LEU A 12 -57.31 -9.46 18.08
C LEU A 12 -56.49 -10.63 17.54
N ILE A 13 -57.02 -11.41 16.59
CA ILE A 13 -56.29 -12.54 15.97
C ILE A 13 -55.83 -12.23 14.54
N LEU A 14 -56.23 -11.08 13.97
CA LEU A 14 -55.81 -10.68 12.62
C LEU A 14 -54.64 -9.67 12.56
N SER A 15 -54.10 -9.24 13.70
CA SER A 15 -52.96 -8.28 13.74
C SER A 15 -51.62 -8.94 14.08
N ALA A 16 -51.57 -10.27 14.26
CA ALA A 16 -50.36 -11.00 14.64
C ALA A 16 -49.84 -11.96 13.55
N LEU A 17 -50.31 -11.83 12.31
CA LEU A 17 -49.99 -12.75 11.21
C LEU A 17 -49.54 -12.05 9.92
N ILE A 18 -49.17 -10.76 10.01
CA ILE A 18 -48.55 -10.00 8.90
C ILE A 18 -47.35 -9.19 9.43
N LEU A 19 -46.38 -9.88 10.03
CA LEU A 19 -45.01 -9.42 10.24
C LEU A 19 -44.08 -10.63 10.11
N GLY A 20 -44.14 -11.30 8.95
CA GLY A 20 -43.03 -12.16 8.51
C GLY A 20 -41.94 -11.24 7.98
N GLY A 21 -41.22 -10.60 8.89
CA GLY A 21 -40.05 -9.80 8.56
C GLY A 21 -38.96 -10.70 8.00
N CYS A 22 -38.23 -10.21 7.00
CA CYS A 22 -36.97 -10.77 6.56
C CYS A 22 -36.11 -11.08 7.80
N GLY A 23 -35.76 -12.35 8.00
CA GLY A 23 -34.78 -12.71 9.01
C GLY A 23 -33.45 -12.16 8.54
N SER A 24 -32.97 -11.10 9.19
CA SER A 24 -31.57 -10.67 9.07
C SER A 24 -30.71 -11.84 9.51
N ALA A 25 -29.91 -12.39 8.61
CA ALA A 25 -28.87 -13.35 8.98
C ALA A 25 -27.87 -12.59 9.86
N THR A 26 -27.86 -12.88 11.15
CA THR A 26 -26.79 -12.40 12.04
C THR A 26 -25.58 -13.30 11.79
N VAL A 27 -24.55 -12.76 11.16
CA VAL A 27 -23.24 -13.40 11.08
C VAL A 27 -22.71 -13.52 12.52
N GLU A 28 -22.15 -14.68 12.89
CA GLU A 28 -21.56 -14.85 14.22
C GLU A 28 -20.40 -13.87 14.40
N PRO A 29 -20.27 -13.22 15.58
CA PRO A 29 -19.19 -12.27 15.83
C PRO A 29 -17.83 -12.99 15.73
N VAL A 30 -16.92 -12.40 14.96
CA VAL A 30 -15.53 -12.86 14.86
C VAL A 30 -14.74 -12.21 15.99
N ALA A 31 -14.23 -13.02 16.91
CA ALA A 31 -13.28 -12.58 17.92
C ALA A 31 -11.89 -12.45 17.28
N LEU A 32 -11.32 -11.25 17.28
CA LEU A 32 -10.00 -10.99 16.71
C LEU A 32 -8.92 -11.04 17.82
N PRO A 33 -7.81 -11.77 17.62
CA PRO A 33 -6.73 -11.82 18.59
C PRO A 33 -5.96 -10.49 18.63
N THR A 34 -5.76 -9.92 19.81
CA THR A 34 -5.10 -8.61 20.05
C THR A 34 -3.64 -8.72 20.50
N THR A 35 -3.14 -9.93 20.77
CA THR A 35 -1.79 -10.14 21.36
C THR A 35 -0.77 -10.54 20.30
N GLY A 36 -0.37 -9.59 19.45
CA GLY A 36 0.72 -9.73 18.49
C GLY A 36 1.31 -8.37 18.09
N PRO A 37 2.63 -8.27 17.80
CA PRO A 37 3.30 -7.00 17.48
C PRO A 37 3.00 -6.46 16.07
N ARG A 38 2.02 -7.02 15.34
CA ARG A 38 1.64 -6.57 13.99
C ARG A 38 0.12 -6.41 13.89
N PRO A 39 -0.37 -5.39 13.17
CA PRO A 39 -1.79 -5.23 12.92
C PRO A 39 -2.32 -6.47 12.19
N VAL A 40 -3.40 -7.04 12.73
CA VAL A 40 -4.10 -8.15 12.08
C VAL A 40 -5.01 -7.54 11.01
N SER A 41 -4.74 -7.87 9.74
CA SER A 41 -5.64 -7.54 8.62
C SER A 41 -6.73 -8.61 8.51
N HIS A 42 -7.99 -8.19 8.36
CA HIS A 42 -9.13 -9.08 8.20
C HIS A 42 -10.03 -8.62 7.05
N SER A 43 -10.31 -9.51 6.10
CA SER A 43 -11.21 -9.23 4.96
C SER A 43 -12.63 -9.71 5.24
N VAL A 44 -13.61 -8.84 5.04
CA VAL A 44 -15.03 -9.07 5.31
C VAL A 44 -15.84 -8.77 4.06
N GLU A 45 -16.63 -9.73 3.61
CA GLU A 45 -17.61 -9.54 2.53
C GLU A 45 -18.99 -9.25 3.12
N LEU A 46 -19.59 -8.12 2.73
CA LEU A 46 -20.95 -7.73 3.14
C LEU A 46 -21.81 -7.40 1.92
N ARG A 47 -23.12 -7.56 2.03
CA ARG A 47 -24.09 -6.94 1.11
C ARG A 47 -24.64 -5.65 1.71
N GLU A 48 -25.02 -4.70 0.88
CA GLU A 48 -25.63 -3.44 1.35
C GLU A 48 -26.84 -3.72 2.27
N GLY A 49 -26.86 -3.06 3.42
CA GLY A 49 -27.86 -3.26 4.47
C GLY A 49 -27.50 -4.35 5.49
N GLU A 50 -26.58 -5.25 5.18
CA GLU A 50 -26.06 -6.22 6.15
C GLU A 50 -25.25 -5.52 7.25
N THR A 51 -25.24 -6.15 8.42
CA THR A 51 -24.49 -5.68 9.57
C THR A 51 -23.37 -6.64 9.91
N TYR A 52 -22.22 -6.10 10.31
CA TYR A 52 -21.07 -6.86 10.77
C TYR A 52 -20.68 -6.43 12.17
N THR A 53 -20.40 -7.39 13.05
CA THR A 53 -20.03 -7.15 14.44
C THR A 53 -18.56 -7.49 14.64
N ILE A 54 -17.80 -6.51 15.11
CA ILE A 54 -16.39 -6.65 15.48
C ILE A 54 -16.32 -6.56 17.00
N ALA A 55 -15.75 -7.58 17.63
CA ALA A 55 -15.47 -7.59 19.07
C ALA A 55 -13.96 -7.57 19.27
N LEU A 56 -13.46 -6.53 19.95
CA LEU A 56 -12.05 -6.34 20.26
C LEU A 56 -11.86 -6.40 21.78
N GLU A 57 -10.81 -7.07 22.24
CA GLU A 57 -10.44 -7.01 23.64
C GLU A 57 -10.03 -5.57 24.04
N THR A 58 -10.44 -5.15 25.23
CA THR A 58 -10.12 -3.85 25.83
C THR A 58 -9.81 -4.02 27.32
N ASP A 59 -8.90 -3.21 27.85
CA ASP A 59 -8.66 -3.11 29.29
C ASP A 59 -9.48 -1.95 29.87
N PRO A 60 -10.66 -2.21 30.48
CA PRO A 60 -11.51 -1.15 31.02
C PRO A 60 -10.87 -0.42 32.20
N SER A 61 -9.78 -0.95 32.79
CA SER A 61 -9.08 -0.30 33.89
C SER A 61 -8.12 0.80 33.45
N SER A 62 -7.73 0.81 32.17
CA SER A 62 -6.84 1.83 31.59
C SER A 62 -7.50 3.21 31.50
N GLY A 63 -8.84 3.26 31.39
CA GLY A 63 -9.59 4.48 31.07
C GLY A 63 -9.47 4.92 29.60
N ASN A 64 -8.80 4.14 28.76
CA ASN A 64 -8.67 4.42 27.33
C ASN A 64 -9.84 3.77 26.57
N GLU A 65 -10.39 4.51 25.62
CA GLU A 65 -11.40 4.02 24.67
C GLU A 65 -10.72 3.85 23.30
N ARG A 66 -11.11 2.83 22.51
CA ARG A 66 -10.59 2.71 21.14
C ARG A 66 -11.18 3.80 20.24
N GLU A 67 -10.40 4.36 19.35
CA GLU A 67 -10.92 5.20 18.27
C GLU A 67 -11.09 4.34 17.02
N VAL A 68 -12.09 4.68 16.19
CA VAL A 68 -12.34 3.97 14.94
C VAL A 68 -12.50 4.96 13.81
N GLU A 69 -11.70 4.79 12.76
CA GLU A 69 -11.75 5.56 11.53
C GLU A 69 -12.25 4.66 10.39
N TYR A 70 -13.26 5.13 9.64
CA TYR A 70 -13.89 4.38 8.56
C TYR A 70 -14.59 5.31 7.58
N SER A 71 -14.93 4.82 6.38
CA SER A 71 -15.73 5.57 5.40
C SER A 71 -17.21 5.62 5.80
N GLU A 72 -17.70 6.77 6.27
CA GLU A 72 -19.13 6.98 6.57
C GLU A 72 -20.05 6.88 5.33
N VAL A 73 -19.46 6.94 4.12
CA VAL A 73 -20.20 6.78 2.86
C VAL A 73 -20.54 5.30 2.63
N LEU A 74 -19.60 4.41 2.92
CA LEU A 74 -19.70 2.98 2.64
C LEU A 74 -20.17 2.18 3.87
N LEU A 75 -19.91 2.67 5.08
CA LEU A 75 -20.29 2.04 6.34
C LEU A 75 -21.02 3.03 7.27
N GLU A 76 -21.90 2.51 8.11
CA GLU A 76 -22.55 3.22 9.22
C GLU A 76 -22.23 2.48 10.51
N LEU A 77 -21.58 3.15 11.48
CA LEU A 77 -21.44 2.60 12.83
C LEU A 77 -22.81 2.64 13.53
N VAL A 78 -23.49 1.49 13.55
CA VAL A 78 -24.85 1.33 14.09
C VAL A 78 -24.84 1.36 15.61
N ASP A 79 -23.86 0.71 16.22
CA ASP A 79 -23.74 0.62 17.67
C ASP A 79 -22.28 0.46 18.08
N ARG A 80 -22.00 0.95 19.30
CA ARG A 80 -20.72 0.81 19.98
C ARG A 80 -21.02 0.52 21.44
N THR A 81 -20.63 -0.66 21.90
CA THR A 81 -20.88 -1.08 23.28
C THR A 81 -19.61 -1.60 23.92
N THR A 82 -19.37 -1.20 25.17
CA THR A 82 -18.24 -1.68 25.96
C THR A 82 -18.77 -2.61 27.05
N ASP A 83 -18.38 -3.89 27.00
CA ASP A 83 -18.64 -4.85 28.07
C ASP A 83 -17.42 -4.90 29.01
N ASN A 84 -17.45 -4.05 30.03
CA ASN A 84 -16.41 -3.99 31.06
C ASN A 84 -16.24 -5.30 31.84
N ALA A 85 -17.25 -6.18 31.86
CA ALA A 85 -17.13 -7.47 32.56
C ALA A 85 -16.44 -8.53 31.69
N ALA A 86 -16.63 -8.45 30.37
CA ALA A 86 -15.93 -9.29 29.40
C ALA A 86 -14.53 -8.75 29.05
N GLY A 87 -14.28 -7.46 29.26
CA GLY A 87 -13.08 -6.79 28.74
C GLY A 87 -13.13 -6.68 27.23
N GLU A 88 -14.30 -6.39 26.68
CA GLU A 88 -14.52 -6.31 25.23
C GLU A 88 -15.18 -5.00 24.83
N GLU A 89 -14.80 -4.48 23.67
CA GLU A 89 -15.45 -3.39 22.97
C GLU A 89 -16.00 -3.90 21.64
N VAL A 90 -17.31 -3.69 21.44
CA VAL A 90 -18.07 -4.24 20.32
C VAL A 90 -18.54 -3.11 19.42
N PHE A 91 -18.17 -3.19 18.15
CA PHE A 91 -18.55 -2.28 17.08
C PHE A 91 -19.48 -3.00 16.11
N ILE A 92 -20.63 -2.40 15.81
CA ILE A 92 -21.58 -2.93 14.82
C ILE A 92 -21.62 -1.99 13.63
N PHE A 93 -21.11 -2.43 12.49
CA PHE A 93 -21.19 -1.70 11.24
C PHE A 93 -22.38 -2.15 10.41
N ARG A 94 -22.96 -1.26 9.62
CA ARG A 94 -23.90 -1.58 8.54
C ARG A 94 -23.33 -1.09 7.22
N ALA A 95 -23.34 -1.96 6.21
CA ALA A 95 -23.01 -1.59 4.84
C ALA A 95 -24.04 -0.60 4.26
N ARG A 96 -23.58 0.55 3.76
CA ARG A 96 -24.42 1.65 3.25
C ARG A 96 -24.46 1.76 1.74
N ALA A 97 -23.37 1.40 1.07
CA ALA A 97 -23.25 1.46 -0.37
C ALA A 97 -22.21 0.44 -0.86
N VAL A 98 -22.36 0.02 -2.12
CA VAL A 98 -21.41 -0.86 -2.81
C VAL A 98 -20.04 -0.20 -2.91
N GLY A 99 -18.98 -0.94 -2.60
CA GLY A 99 -17.61 -0.45 -2.67
C GLY A 99 -16.64 -1.30 -1.86
N VAL A 100 -15.40 -0.82 -1.77
CA VAL A 100 -14.36 -1.38 -0.88
C VAL A 100 -13.94 -0.28 0.08
N THR A 101 -13.81 -0.60 1.37
CA THR A 101 -13.37 0.36 2.39
C THR A 101 -12.64 -0.35 3.51
N GLU A 102 -11.89 0.41 4.30
CA GLU A 102 -11.25 -0.08 5.51
C GLU A 102 -11.90 0.54 6.76
N ALA A 103 -11.81 -0.17 7.88
CA ALA A 103 -12.00 0.40 9.21
C ALA A 103 -10.73 0.16 10.04
N TYR A 104 -10.19 1.25 10.58
CA TYR A 104 -8.98 1.29 11.39
C TYR A 104 -9.37 1.44 12.86
N PHE A 105 -8.89 0.53 13.70
CA PHE A 105 -9.10 0.59 15.14
C PHE A 105 -7.79 0.96 15.81
N SER A 106 -7.80 2.05 16.57
CA SER A 106 -6.62 2.54 17.29
C SER A 106 -6.83 2.53 18.79
N TYR A 107 -5.77 2.25 19.52
CA TYR A 107 -5.71 2.38 20.98
C TYR A 107 -4.56 3.31 21.31
N SER A 108 -4.83 4.40 22.03
CA SER A 108 -3.81 5.42 22.37
C SER A 108 -3.03 6.00 21.17
N GLY A 109 -3.66 6.13 20.00
CA GLY A 109 -3.05 6.72 18.79
C GLY A 109 -2.22 5.77 17.94
N HIS A 110 -2.11 4.48 18.30
CA HIS A 110 -1.50 3.46 17.46
C HIS A 110 -2.58 2.58 16.80
N HIS A 111 -2.49 2.37 15.48
CA HIS A 111 -3.38 1.49 14.74
C HIS A 111 -3.08 0.03 15.11
N GLU A 112 -4.08 -0.71 15.59
CA GLU A 112 -3.90 -2.07 16.13
C GLU A 112 -4.59 -3.13 15.27
N VAL A 113 -5.71 -2.79 14.62
CA VAL A 113 -6.47 -3.72 13.78
C VAL A 113 -6.99 -2.99 12.55
N ILE A 114 -6.88 -3.66 11.38
CA ILE A 114 -7.41 -3.17 10.11
C ILE A 114 -8.42 -4.19 9.60
N CYS A 115 -9.66 -3.75 9.36
CA CYS A 115 -10.67 -4.57 8.70
C CYS A 115 -10.95 -4.02 7.30
N HIS A 116 -10.70 -4.83 6.27
CA HIS A 116 -11.03 -4.53 4.89
C HIS A 116 -12.45 -5.05 4.60
N PHE A 117 -13.34 -4.20 4.14
CA PHE A 117 -14.71 -4.52 3.80
C PHE A 117 -14.90 -4.45 2.29
N THR A 118 -15.35 -5.56 1.69
CA THR A 118 -15.87 -5.61 0.33
C THR A 118 -17.39 -5.65 0.40
N ILE A 119 -18.04 -4.58 -0.05
CA ILE A 119 -19.49 -4.40 0.04
C ILE A 119 -20.12 -4.60 -1.34
N GLY A 120 -20.87 -5.69 -1.50
CA GLY A 120 -21.71 -5.97 -2.65
C GLY A 120 -23.09 -5.33 -2.55
N ALA A 121 -23.80 -5.30 -3.66
CA ALA A 121 -25.14 -4.76 -3.75
C ALA A 121 -26.16 -5.67 -3.07
N ASP A 122 -27.23 -5.06 -2.56
CA ASP A 122 -28.40 -5.77 -2.05
C ASP A 122 -28.92 -6.79 -3.09
N PRO A 123 -28.97 -8.09 -2.76
CA PRO A 123 -29.48 -9.13 -3.66
C PRO A 123 -30.89 -8.86 -4.18
N ALA A 124 -31.72 -8.12 -3.43
CA ALA A 124 -33.08 -7.76 -3.86
C ALA A 124 -33.10 -6.89 -5.12
N LEU A 125 -31.97 -6.24 -5.48
CA LEU A 125 -31.87 -5.45 -6.70
C LEU A 125 -31.78 -6.31 -7.97
N ALA A 126 -31.40 -7.59 -7.87
CA ALA A 126 -31.37 -8.48 -9.02
C ALA A 126 -32.74 -8.61 -9.70
N ASP A 127 -33.81 -8.53 -8.92
CA ASP A 127 -35.19 -8.60 -9.42
C ASP A 127 -35.77 -7.21 -9.77
N ALA A 128 -35.06 -6.12 -9.49
CA ALA A 128 -35.57 -4.76 -9.62
C ALA A 128 -35.53 -4.22 -11.07
N MET A 129 -34.72 -4.82 -11.95
CA MET A 129 -34.61 -4.42 -13.34
C MET A 129 -34.38 -5.65 -14.23
N SER A 130 -35.29 -5.87 -15.17
CA SER A 130 -35.13 -6.92 -16.18
C SER A 130 -34.09 -6.54 -17.24
N GLU A 131 -33.50 -7.54 -17.91
CA GLU A 131 -32.60 -7.30 -19.05
C GLU A 131 -33.23 -6.39 -20.12
N ALA A 132 -34.53 -6.57 -20.40
CA ALA A 132 -35.25 -5.76 -21.37
C ALA A 132 -35.33 -4.28 -20.97
N GLU A 133 -35.55 -4.00 -19.68
CA GLU A 133 -35.56 -2.64 -19.14
C GLU A 133 -34.16 -2.03 -19.18
N ALA A 134 -33.12 -2.80 -18.82
CA ALA A 134 -31.73 -2.36 -18.92
C ALA A 134 -31.35 -1.99 -20.36
N ARG A 135 -31.76 -2.80 -21.35
CA ARG A 135 -31.55 -2.50 -22.78
C ARG A 135 -32.28 -1.25 -23.24
N GLU A 136 -33.48 -0.98 -22.73
CA GLU A 136 -34.21 0.25 -23.04
C GLU A 136 -33.48 1.49 -22.50
N ILE A 137 -32.93 1.41 -21.28
CA ILE A 137 -32.10 2.48 -20.70
C ILE A 137 -30.83 2.66 -21.53
N ALA A 138 -30.10 1.58 -21.81
CA ALA A 138 -28.88 1.63 -22.62
C ALA A 138 -29.14 2.25 -24.00
N ALA A 139 -30.22 1.84 -24.67
CA ALA A 139 -30.59 2.35 -26.00
C ALA A 139 -31.00 3.83 -26.00
N SER A 140 -31.43 4.38 -24.86
CA SER A 140 -31.82 5.78 -24.69
C SER A 140 -30.74 6.66 -24.05
N SER A 141 -29.56 6.09 -23.79
CA SER A 141 -28.38 6.76 -23.23
C SER A 141 -27.31 7.01 -24.30
N GLU A 142 -26.16 7.55 -23.89
CA GLU A 142 -24.97 7.69 -24.75
C GLU A 142 -24.52 6.37 -25.39
N CYS A 143 -24.78 5.22 -24.75
CA CYS A 143 -24.45 3.92 -25.31
C CYS A 143 -25.16 3.65 -26.65
N GLY A 144 -26.46 3.98 -26.73
CA GLY A 144 -27.25 3.82 -27.95
C GLY A 144 -26.89 4.84 -29.04
N GLU A 145 -26.35 5.99 -28.65
CA GLU A 145 -25.81 6.99 -29.59
C GLU A 145 -24.44 6.57 -30.14
N ALA A 146 -23.62 5.92 -29.31
CA ALA A 146 -22.28 5.44 -29.68
C ALA A 146 -22.34 4.26 -30.67
N GLY A 147 -23.24 3.28 -30.46
CA GLY A 147 -23.39 2.15 -31.37
C GLY A 147 -24.54 1.20 -31.03
N ALA A 148 -24.66 0.13 -31.81
CA ALA A 148 -25.73 -0.85 -31.61
C ALA A 148 -25.45 -1.73 -30.38
N LEU A 149 -26.47 -1.96 -29.55
CA LEU A 149 -26.40 -2.93 -28.46
C LEU A 149 -26.37 -4.35 -29.02
N LEU A 150 -25.42 -5.19 -28.59
CA LEU A 150 -25.32 -6.59 -28.98
C LEU A 150 -26.23 -7.48 -28.13
N GLU A 151 -26.49 -8.71 -28.58
CA GLU A 151 -27.36 -9.66 -27.86
C GLU A 151 -26.76 -10.15 -26.53
N ASN A 152 -25.45 -10.02 -26.34
CA ASN A 152 -24.82 -10.41 -25.08
C ASN A 152 -25.13 -9.40 -23.98
N ALA A 153 -25.76 -9.87 -22.90
CA ALA A 153 -25.93 -9.12 -21.67
C ALA A 153 -25.64 -10.03 -20.46
N LEU A 154 -25.02 -9.46 -19.43
CA LEU A 154 -24.70 -10.13 -18.18
C LEU A 154 -25.09 -9.22 -17.02
N TYR A 155 -25.78 -9.79 -16.03
CA TYR A 155 -26.05 -9.09 -14.78
C TYR A 155 -24.96 -9.39 -13.76
N ASN A 156 -24.34 -8.35 -13.20
CA ASN A 156 -23.42 -8.45 -12.08
C ASN A 156 -24.20 -8.19 -10.79
N ASP A 157 -24.47 -9.25 -10.03
CA ASP A 157 -25.22 -9.19 -8.78
C ASP A 157 -24.44 -8.52 -7.64
N TRP A 158 -23.12 -8.46 -7.73
CA TRP A 158 -22.28 -7.79 -6.75
C TRP A 158 -22.31 -6.27 -6.87
N THR A 159 -22.43 -5.73 -8.08
CA THR A 159 -22.49 -4.27 -8.30
C THR A 159 -23.91 -3.76 -8.59
N ALA A 160 -24.87 -4.67 -8.75
CA ALA A 160 -26.20 -4.40 -9.28
C ALA A 160 -26.16 -3.62 -10.60
N THR A 161 -25.39 -4.14 -11.55
CA THR A 161 -25.23 -3.55 -12.88
C THR A 161 -25.52 -4.56 -13.99
N TRP A 162 -26.13 -4.09 -15.07
CA TRP A 162 -26.25 -4.84 -16.32
C TRP A 162 -25.13 -4.42 -17.26
N TRP A 163 -24.38 -5.39 -17.77
CA TRP A 163 -23.32 -5.20 -18.76
C TRP A 163 -23.83 -5.70 -20.10
N ILE A 164 -23.98 -4.80 -21.07
CA ILE A 164 -24.52 -5.09 -22.41
C ILE A 164 -23.44 -4.74 -23.44
N ASP A 165 -22.94 -5.73 -24.19
CA ASP A 165 -21.86 -5.48 -25.16
C ASP A 165 -22.30 -4.47 -26.26
N LEU A 166 -21.36 -3.66 -26.75
CA LEU A 166 -21.60 -2.63 -27.77
C LEU A 166 -20.88 -2.95 -29.09
N ASP A 167 -21.53 -2.65 -30.22
CA ASP A 167 -20.92 -2.71 -31.56
C ASP A 167 -20.22 -1.39 -31.90
N ILE A 168 -19.22 -1.04 -31.10
CA ILE A 168 -18.30 0.07 -31.36
C ILE A 168 -16.87 -0.44 -31.27
N GLN A 169 -15.96 0.21 -32.00
CA GLN A 169 -14.59 -0.26 -32.13
C GLN A 169 -13.63 0.75 -31.49
N LYS A 170 -12.81 0.26 -30.55
CA LYS A 170 -11.61 0.93 -30.05
C LYS A 170 -10.54 -0.15 -29.98
N GLU A 171 -9.38 0.12 -30.56
CA GLU A 171 -8.30 -0.85 -30.69
C GLU A 171 -7.90 -1.39 -29.30
N GLY A 172 -7.82 -2.72 -29.17
CA GLY A 172 -7.50 -3.40 -27.90
C GLY A 172 -8.65 -3.46 -26.88
N CYS A 173 -9.82 -2.89 -27.15
CA CYS A 173 -10.90 -2.78 -26.17
C CYS A 173 -12.18 -3.51 -26.57
N ASN A 174 -12.87 -4.07 -25.57
CA ASN A 174 -14.19 -4.69 -25.73
C ASN A 174 -15.26 -3.88 -24.96
N PRO A 175 -15.95 -2.94 -25.61
CA PRO A 175 -16.88 -2.02 -24.97
C PRO A 175 -18.15 -2.71 -24.48
N ALA A 176 -18.63 -2.31 -23.30
CA ALA A 176 -19.93 -2.67 -22.78
C ALA A 176 -20.64 -1.42 -22.25
N CYS A 177 -21.95 -1.33 -22.46
CA CYS A 177 -22.80 -0.40 -21.75
C CYS A 177 -23.13 -0.96 -20.37
N VAL A 178 -22.73 -0.25 -19.32
CA VAL A 178 -22.99 -0.62 -17.93
C VAL A 178 -24.18 0.19 -17.44
N VAL A 179 -25.29 -0.49 -17.16
CA VAL A 179 -26.53 0.12 -16.66
C VAL A 179 -26.64 -0.15 -15.17
N ASN A 180 -26.62 0.92 -14.37
CA ASN A 180 -26.78 0.82 -12.93
C ASN A 180 -28.26 0.64 -12.56
N VAL A 181 -28.59 -0.44 -11.85
CA VAL A 181 -29.99 -0.76 -11.52
C VAL A 181 -30.64 0.29 -10.62
N ARG A 182 -29.87 0.92 -9.73
CA ARG A 182 -30.37 1.91 -8.76
C ARG A 182 -30.62 3.26 -9.41
N THR A 183 -29.61 3.79 -10.09
CA THR A 183 -29.66 5.14 -10.65
C THR A 183 -30.37 5.19 -12.00
N ARG A 184 -30.49 4.03 -12.66
CA ARG A 184 -30.98 3.91 -14.04
C ARG A 184 -30.17 4.77 -15.03
N GLN A 185 -28.91 5.00 -14.70
CA GLN A 185 -27.94 5.62 -15.58
C GLN A 185 -27.17 4.53 -16.31
N ALA A 186 -26.70 4.87 -17.49
CA ALA A 186 -25.94 3.99 -18.35
C ALA A 186 -24.70 4.74 -18.85
N GLU A 187 -23.57 4.05 -18.84
CA GLU A 187 -22.26 4.57 -19.24
C GLU A 187 -21.50 3.53 -20.06
N ILE A 188 -20.56 3.97 -20.89
CA ILE A 188 -19.72 3.06 -21.68
C ILE A 188 -18.47 2.68 -20.87
N ASN A 189 -18.35 1.40 -20.53
CA ASN A 189 -17.14 0.84 -19.93
C ASN A 189 -16.26 0.17 -21.01
N TRP A 190 -15.01 0.63 -21.12
CA TRP A 190 -14.03 0.10 -22.06
C TRP A 190 -13.15 -0.94 -21.38
N ARG A 191 -13.43 -2.22 -21.62
CA ARG A 191 -12.56 -3.32 -21.15
C ARG A 191 -11.40 -3.46 -22.11
N CYS A 192 -10.37 -2.65 -21.94
CA CYS A 192 -9.16 -2.69 -22.75
C CYS A 192 -8.22 -3.78 -22.22
N MET A 193 -7.96 -4.79 -23.03
CA MET A 193 -6.78 -5.63 -22.79
C MET A 193 -5.61 -4.78 -23.26
N GLY A 194 -4.66 -4.50 -22.36
CA GLY A 194 -3.50 -3.64 -22.63
C GLY A 194 -2.99 -3.79 -24.05
N VAL A 195 -2.88 -2.66 -24.75
CA VAL A 195 -2.58 -2.54 -26.17
C VAL A 195 -1.47 -3.53 -26.56
N LEU A 196 -1.82 -4.54 -27.36
CA LEU A 196 -0.79 -5.18 -28.17
C LEU A 196 -0.25 -4.09 -29.09
N PRO A 197 1.06 -3.79 -29.08
CA PRO A 197 1.62 -2.68 -29.83
C PRO A 197 1.18 -2.77 -31.29
N PRO A 198 0.84 -1.63 -31.92
CA PRO A 198 0.24 -1.59 -33.25
C PRO A 198 1.06 -2.45 -34.22
N GLU A 199 0.37 -3.22 -35.06
CA GLU A 199 0.99 -3.98 -36.16
C GLU A 199 1.54 -3.00 -37.20
N ASP A 200 2.66 -2.34 -36.86
CA ASP A 200 3.36 -1.48 -37.77
C ASP A 200 3.92 -2.33 -38.91
N THR A 201 3.58 -1.90 -40.12
CA THR A 201 3.99 -2.47 -41.39
C THR A 201 5.48 -2.79 -41.42
N VAL A 202 5.80 -4.09 -41.37
CA VAL A 202 7.00 -4.79 -41.88
C VAL A 202 8.21 -3.88 -42.17
N ASN A 203 8.79 -3.32 -41.12
CA ASN A 203 10.24 -3.27 -41.00
C ASN A 203 10.56 -4.28 -39.92
N THR A 204 10.98 -5.49 -40.29
CA THR A 204 11.45 -6.52 -39.36
C THR A 204 12.39 -5.86 -38.36
N PRO A 205 11.95 -5.65 -37.10
CA PRO A 205 12.85 -5.18 -36.06
C PRO A 205 13.94 -6.24 -35.96
N ALA A 206 15.18 -5.80 -35.74
CA ALA A 206 16.20 -6.74 -35.29
C ALA A 206 15.59 -7.54 -34.12
N PRO A 207 15.75 -8.88 -34.10
CA PRO A 207 15.17 -9.70 -33.04
C PRO A 207 15.52 -9.07 -31.70
N ALA A 208 14.50 -8.82 -30.87
CA ALA A 208 14.70 -8.32 -29.53
C ALA A 208 15.78 -9.18 -28.85
N PRO A 209 16.72 -8.56 -28.11
CA PRO A 209 17.69 -9.34 -27.35
C PRO A 209 16.92 -10.37 -26.51
N PRO A 210 17.44 -11.60 -26.37
CA PRO A 210 16.79 -12.57 -25.50
C PRO A 210 16.60 -11.94 -24.12
N PRO A 211 15.46 -12.19 -23.47
CA PRO A 211 15.19 -11.62 -22.16
C PRO A 211 16.31 -12.01 -21.17
N THR A 212 16.66 -11.07 -20.30
CA THR A 212 17.70 -11.31 -19.31
C THR A 212 17.14 -12.24 -18.24
N GLU A 213 17.62 -13.48 -18.21
CA GLU A 213 17.31 -14.45 -17.15
C GLU A 213 18.24 -14.22 -15.95
N ILE A 214 17.65 -14.03 -14.78
CA ILE A 214 18.37 -13.88 -13.50
C ILE A 214 18.06 -15.10 -12.65
N THR A 215 19.10 -15.79 -12.19
CA THR A 215 18.93 -16.88 -11.22
C THR A 215 18.63 -16.29 -9.85
N VAL A 216 17.47 -16.64 -9.30
CA VAL A 216 17.04 -16.22 -7.97
C VAL A 216 17.42 -17.29 -6.95
N VAL A 217 18.16 -16.90 -5.90
CA VAL A 217 18.65 -17.80 -4.86
C VAL A 217 18.42 -17.19 -3.48
N GLY A 218 17.47 -17.75 -2.74
CA GLY A 218 17.15 -17.35 -1.37
C GLY A 218 16.57 -15.95 -1.23
N TRP A 219 15.94 -15.38 -2.27
CA TRP A 219 15.39 -14.02 -2.19
C TRP A 219 14.24 -13.97 -1.19
N CYS A 220 14.26 -13.01 -0.27
CA CYS A 220 13.25 -12.91 0.77
C CYS A 220 12.14 -11.93 0.39
N GLY A 221 10.89 -12.30 0.63
CA GLY A 221 9.75 -11.41 0.42
C GLY A 221 8.43 -11.95 0.95
N LEU A 222 7.37 -11.16 0.77
CA LEU A 222 5.98 -11.49 1.08
C LEU A 222 5.22 -11.76 -0.22
N ILE A 223 4.30 -12.72 -0.17
CA ILE A 223 3.40 -13.00 -1.28
C ILE A 223 2.13 -12.19 -1.09
N VAL A 224 1.79 -11.37 -2.08
CA VAL A 224 0.58 -10.56 -2.10
C VAL A 224 -0.30 -10.98 -3.26
N SER A 225 -1.58 -11.23 -2.98
CA SER A 225 -2.54 -11.58 -4.02
C SER A 225 -3.11 -10.35 -4.72
N LEU A 226 -3.40 -10.50 -6.02
CA LEU A 226 -4.05 -9.48 -6.84
C LEU A 226 -5.52 -9.86 -7.10
N PRO A 227 -6.40 -8.88 -7.40
CA PRO A 227 -7.82 -9.14 -7.63
C PRO A 227 -8.14 -10.12 -8.77
N ASP A 228 -7.23 -10.27 -9.74
CA ASP A 228 -7.37 -11.21 -10.85
C ASP A 228 -6.93 -12.65 -10.49
N GLY A 229 -6.46 -12.85 -9.25
CA GLY A 229 -5.99 -14.12 -8.72
C GLY A 229 -4.52 -14.43 -9.02
N SER A 230 -3.79 -13.52 -9.68
CA SER A 230 -2.33 -13.59 -9.78
C SER A 230 -1.64 -13.15 -8.48
N ASP A 231 -0.36 -13.47 -8.35
CA ASP A 231 0.45 -13.09 -7.19
C ASP A 231 1.65 -12.24 -7.61
N TYR A 232 2.09 -11.39 -6.70
CA TYR A 232 3.42 -10.82 -6.76
C TYR A 232 4.19 -11.05 -5.46
N LEU A 233 5.51 -11.00 -5.58
CA LEU A 233 6.47 -11.06 -4.50
C LEU A 233 6.96 -9.64 -4.18
N ALA A 234 6.62 -9.14 -2.99
CA ALA A 234 7.19 -7.90 -2.45
C ALA A 234 8.51 -8.23 -1.74
N LEU A 235 9.64 -7.84 -2.35
CA LEU A 235 10.98 -8.18 -1.86
C LEU A 235 11.36 -7.40 -0.60
N GLN A 236 12.29 -7.97 0.17
CA GLN A 236 12.90 -7.32 1.34
C GLN A 236 14.34 -6.88 1.06
N PRO A 237 14.75 -5.71 1.61
CA PRO A 237 13.94 -4.71 2.31
C PRO A 237 12.85 -4.12 1.41
N GLU A 238 11.84 -3.49 2.00
CA GLU A 238 10.85 -2.71 1.25
C GLU A 238 11.54 -1.72 0.30
N GLY A 239 11.01 -1.58 -0.91
CA GLY A 239 11.64 -0.81 -1.99
C GLY A 239 12.67 -1.60 -2.82
N SER A 240 12.96 -2.87 -2.49
CA SER A 240 13.83 -3.71 -3.33
C SER A 240 13.18 -4.16 -4.64
N GLY A 241 11.89 -3.89 -4.81
CA GLY A 241 11.12 -4.22 -6.00
C GLY A 241 9.98 -5.20 -5.71
N GLU A 242 9.01 -5.19 -6.62
CA GLU A 242 7.86 -6.08 -6.61
C GLU A 242 7.82 -6.80 -7.96
N ILE A 243 7.69 -8.12 -7.94
CA ILE A 243 7.79 -8.95 -9.15
C ILE A 243 6.66 -9.96 -9.20
N GLY A 244 6.11 -10.22 -10.38
CA GLY A 244 5.13 -11.30 -10.56
C GLY A 244 5.67 -12.64 -10.07
N LEU A 245 4.83 -13.47 -9.46
CA LEU A 245 5.22 -14.75 -8.86
C LEU A 245 4.36 -15.92 -9.38
N THR A 246 5.00 -17.03 -9.72
CA THR A 246 4.31 -18.30 -10.07
C THR A 246 5.18 -19.49 -9.70
N GLY A 247 4.57 -20.62 -9.35
CA GLY A 247 5.26 -21.87 -9.12
C GLY A 247 5.72 -22.53 -10.41
N ALA A 248 6.92 -23.11 -10.39
CA ALA A 248 7.45 -23.91 -11.51
C ALA A 248 6.66 -25.21 -11.72
N ASP A 249 5.98 -25.69 -10.68
CA ASP A 249 5.09 -26.84 -10.70
C ASP A 249 3.92 -26.67 -9.71
N ALA A 250 3.01 -27.64 -9.71
CA ALA A 250 1.80 -27.60 -8.91
C ALA A 250 2.05 -27.70 -7.39
N ASP A 251 3.16 -28.31 -6.97
CA ASP A 251 3.49 -28.44 -5.55
C ASP A 251 4.01 -27.09 -5.02
N VAL A 252 4.92 -26.44 -5.75
CA VAL A 252 5.39 -25.08 -5.40
C VAL A 252 4.26 -24.05 -5.48
N GLU A 253 3.39 -24.14 -6.49
CA GLU A 253 2.21 -23.27 -6.59
C GLU A 253 1.28 -23.44 -5.38
N ALA A 254 1.08 -24.67 -4.89
CA ALA A 254 0.27 -24.90 -3.70
C ALA A 254 0.91 -24.30 -2.43
N GLU A 255 2.24 -24.29 -2.34
CA GLU A 255 2.97 -23.63 -1.25
C GLU A 255 2.86 -22.10 -1.33
N ILE A 256 2.96 -21.52 -2.54
CA ILE A 256 2.71 -20.09 -2.79
C ILE A 256 1.30 -19.72 -2.31
N VAL A 257 0.28 -20.46 -2.76
CA VAL A 257 -1.13 -20.26 -2.37
C VAL A 257 -1.30 -20.30 -0.85
N ALA A 258 -0.59 -21.18 -0.15
CA ALA A 258 -0.67 -21.31 1.30
C ALA A 258 -0.06 -20.13 2.07
N LEU A 259 0.84 -19.36 1.44
CA LEU A 259 1.53 -18.22 2.04
C LEU A 259 0.96 -16.85 1.59
N ARG A 260 0.10 -16.81 0.57
CA ARG A 260 -0.59 -15.58 0.12
C ARG A 260 -1.21 -14.81 1.27
N ASP A 261 -0.89 -13.53 1.35
CA ASP A 261 -1.45 -12.55 2.30
C ASP A 261 -1.32 -12.98 3.77
N SER A 262 -0.44 -13.94 4.06
CA SER A 262 -0.27 -14.48 5.41
C SER A 262 0.54 -13.55 6.32
N GLY A 263 1.22 -12.56 5.73
CA GLY A 263 2.18 -11.70 6.41
C GLY A 263 3.49 -12.40 6.81
N PHE A 264 3.68 -13.67 6.43
CA PHE A 264 4.91 -14.42 6.64
C PHE A 264 5.88 -14.25 5.48
N TYR A 265 7.14 -14.01 5.82
CA TYR A 265 8.24 -14.00 4.87
C TYR A 265 8.61 -15.42 4.45
N ALA A 266 9.05 -15.54 3.20
CA ALA A 266 9.66 -16.75 2.69
C ALA A 266 10.88 -16.42 1.83
N ASN A 267 11.80 -17.37 1.74
CA ASN A 267 12.91 -17.34 0.81
C ASN A 267 12.50 -18.05 -0.49
N PHE A 268 12.85 -17.49 -1.64
CA PHE A 268 12.46 -17.99 -2.95
C PHE A 268 13.68 -18.33 -3.79
N TRP A 269 13.56 -19.38 -4.60
CA TRP A 269 14.55 -19.77 -5.60
C TRP A 269 13.85 -19.96 -6.94
N GLY A 270 14.53 -19.65 -8.04
CA GLY A 270 13.94 -19.85 -9.36
C GLY A 270 14.65 -19.08 -10.46
N THR A 271 13.90 -18.77 -11.51
CA THR A 271 14.37 -17.94 -12.62
C THR A 271 13.48 -16.72 -12.74
N LEU A 272 14.07 -15.55 -12.66
CA LEU A 272 13.42 -14.27 -12.90
C LEU A 272 13.65 -13.87 -14.36
N THR A 273 12.56 -13.58 -15.06
CA THR A 273 12.57 -13.05 -16.42
C THR A 273 11.91 -11.69 -16.41
N CYS A 274 12.63 -10.65 -16.83
CA CYS A 274 12.08 -9.31 -17.03
C CYS A 274 11.69 -9.08 -18.50
N ASP A 275 11.02 -7.96 -18.76
CA ASP A 275 10.41 -7.63 -20.06
C ASP A 275 9.28 -8.59 -20.46
N VAL A 276 8.53 -9.07 -19.45
CA VAL A 276 7.35 -9.92 -19.62
C VAL A 276 6.11 -9.19 -19.12
N PRO A 277 4.92 -9.41 -19.73
CA PRO A 277 3.69 -8.74 -19.34
C PRO A 277 3.13 -9.33 -18.04
N ASN A 278 3.82 -9.09 -16.94
CA ASN A 278 3.42 -9.46 -15.59
C ASN A 278 3.65 -8.28 -14.63
N TYR A 279 3.33 -8.46 -13.35
CA TYR A 279 3.47 -7.45 -12.32
C TYR A 279 4.91 -6.92 -12.25
N GLY A 280 5.05 -5.59 -12.29
CA GLY A 280 6.36 -4.93 -12.31
C GLY A 280 7.21 -5.19 -13.56
N GLY A 281 6.63 -5.74 -14.64
CA GLY A 281 7.36 -6.08 -15.87
C GLY A 281 8.30 -7.29 -15.76
N CYS A 282 8.27 -8.01 -14.63
CA CYS A 282 9.10 -9.18 -14.38
C CYS A 282 8.27 -10.33 -13.80
N GLN A 283 8.69 -11.58 -14.06
CA GLN A 283 8.09 -12.79 -13.51
C GLN A 283 9.19 -13.67 -12.90
N LEU A 284 9.06 -13.96 -11.62
CA LEU A 284 9.76 -15.06 -10.96
C LEU A 284 8.96 -16.35 -11.13
N VAL A 285 9.58 -17.34 -11.77
CA VAL A 285 9.11 -18.73 -11.77
C VAL A 285 9.86 -19.46 -10.65
N ALA A 286 9.19 -19.62 -9.50
CA ALA A 286 9.77 -20.19 -8.30
C ALA A 286 9.88 -21.71 -8.41
N THR A 287 11.09 -22.26 -8.27
CA THR A 287 11.36 -23.70 -8.28
C THR A 287 11.33 -24.33 -6.89
N ARG A 288 11.43 -23.50 -5.84
CA ARG A 288 11.21 -23.87 -4.43
C ARG A 288 11.05 -22.59 -3.60
N LEU A 289 10.46 -22.74 -2.42
CA LEU A 289 10.43 -21.71 -1.40
C LEU A 289 10.62 -22.31 0.00
N ASP A 290 10.99 -21.48 0.96
CA ASP A 290 11.16 -21.86 2.37
C ASP A 290 10.48 -20.81 3.25
N PRO A 291 9.40 -21.14 3.96
CA PRO A 291 8.79 -20.20 4.89
C PRO A 291 9.77 -19.93 6.04
N SER A 292 10.04 -18.65 6.33
CA SER A 292 11.05 -18.27 7.31
C SER A 292 10.70 -18.74 8.74
N THR A 293 9.42 -19.04 9.00
CA THR A 293 8.92 -19.34 10.34
C THR A 293 7.74 -20.34 10.29
N PRO A 294 7.80 -21.47 11.02
CA PRO A 294 8.95 -22.03 11.75
C PRO A 294 10.04 -22.50 10.77
N PRO A 295 11.32 -22.58 11.21
CA PRO A 295 12.41 -22.96 10.32
C PRO A 295 12.13 -24.32 9.68
N GLY A 296 12.07 -24.31 8.35
CA GLY A 296 11.90 -25.51 7.54
C GLY A 296 13.06 -26.51 7.70
N PRO A 297 12.95 -27.67 7.04
CA PRO A 297 14.11 -28.54 6.91
C PRO A 297 15.25 -27.77 6.24
N ARG A 298 16.45 -27.83 6.83
CA ARG A 298 17.64 -27.18 6.24
C ARG A 298 17.87 -27.71 4.83
N PHE A 299 18.00 -26.78 3.89
CA PHE A 299 18.41 -27.07 2.52
C PHE A 299 19.92 -27.27 2.44
N ASP A 300 20.34 -28.02 1.43
CA ASP A 300 21.75 -28.03 1.04
C ASP A 300 22.13 -26.59 0.60
N PRO A 301 23.28 -26.06 1.03
CA PRO A 301 23.72 -24.73 0.64
C PRO A 301 23.84 -24.60 -0.89
N ASP A 302 23.45 -23.43 -1.42
CA ASP A 302 23.64 -23.12 -2.84
C ASP A 302 24.96 -22.39 -3.06
N PRO A 303 25.64 -22.59 -4.21
CA PRO A 303 26.87 -21.89 -4.49
C PRO A 303 26.61 -20.40 -4.78
N VAL A 304 27.42 -19.55 -4.18
CA VAL A 304 27.55 -18.12 -4.49
C VAL A 304 28.75 -17.98 -5.41
N GLU A 305 28.52 -17.61 -6.68
CA GLU A 305 29.55 -17.62 -7.72
C GLU A 305 29.78 -16.23 -8.30
N GLY A 306 30.55 -15.42 -7.58
CA GLY A 306 30.97 -14.10 -8.06
C GLY A 306 29.85 -13.07 -8.00
N TRP A 307 28.99 -13.16 -6.98
CA TRP A 307 27.96 -12.16 -6.75
C TRP A 307 28.58 -10.82 -6.40
N GLN A 308 28.10 -9.75 -7.01
CA GLN A 308 28.59 -8.39 -6.77
C GLN A 308 27.63 -7.67 -5.82
N GLY A 309 28.14 -6.79 -4.98
CA GLY A 309 27.34 -6.08 -4.00
C GLY A 309 28.16 -5.26 -3.04
N GLN A 310 27.52 -4.75 -2.00
CA GLN A 310 28.13 -3.94 -0.95
C GLN A 310 27.85 -4.54 0.43
N LEU A 311 28.74 -4.24 1.39
CA LEU A 311 28.67 -4.74 2.76
C LEU A 311 28.26 -3.60 3.69
N PHE A 312 27.32 -3.88 4.58
CA PHE A 312 26.75 -2.90 5.50
C PHE A 312 26.78 -3.43 6.91
N SER A 313 27.11 -2.56 7.86
CA SER A 313 26.99 -2.94 9.26
C SER A 313 25.55 -2.87 9.75
N VAL A 314 25.22 -3.74 10.72
CA VAL A 314 23.99 -3.56 11.51
C VAL A 314 24.38 -2.89 12.83
N PRO A 315 23.61 -1.93 13.35
CA PRO A 315 23.94 -1.26 14.61
C PRO A 315 24.20 -2.26 15.75
N GLY A 316 25.21 -1.95 16.56
CA GLY A 316 25.59 -2.77 17.71
C GLY A 316 24.39 -2.98 18.62
N MET A 317 24.09 -4.26 18.92
CA MET A 317 22.91 -4.81 19.64
C MET A 317 21.88 -5.52 18.75
N ALA A 318 22.00 -5.45 17.43
CA ALA A 318 21.17 -6.29 16.57
C ALA A 318 21.41 -7.78 16.85
N GLN A 319 20.33 -8.55 16.75
CA GLN A 319 20.39 -10.01 16.91
C GLN A 319 21.12 -10.68 15.73
N PHE A 320 21.20 -9.98 14.59
CA PHE A 320 21.76 -10.48 13.34
C PHE A 320 23.12 -9.84 13.06
N ASP A 321 23.96 -10.58 12.34
CA ASP A 321 25.24 -10.09 11.87
C ASP A 321 25.02 -9.16 10.66
N ASP A 322 26.11 -8.55 10.20
CA ASP A 322 26.19 -7.62 9.08
C ASP A 322 25.69 -8.23 7.77
N TYR A 323 25.30 -7.37 6.82
CA TYR A 323 24.63 -7.83 5.60
C TYR A 323 25.32 -7.40 4.31
N PHE A 324 25.15 -8.24 3.29
CA PHE A 324 25.52 -8.03 1.92
C PHE A 324 24.27 -7.66 1.10
N VAL A 325 24.32 -6.54 0.38
CA VAL A 325 23.28 -6.11 -0.57
C VAL A 325 23.74 -6.48 -1.98
N LEU A 326 22.95 -7.29 -2.68
CA LEU A 326 23.22 -7.71 -4.04
C LEU A 326 23.14 -6.51 -5.02
N ASP A 327 24.12 -6.41 -5.91
CA ASP A 327 24.12 -5.48 -7.04
C ASP A 327 23.14 -5.93 -8.14
N GLY A 328 22.46 -4.97 -8.75
CA GLY A 328 21.49 -5.20 -9.80
C GLY A 328 20.16 -4.48 -9.58
N PRO A 329 19.13 -4.81 -10.38
CA PRO A 329 17.83 -4.16 -10.31
C PRO A 329 17.06 -4.46 -9.02
N PHE A 330 17.45 -5.50 -8.27
CA PHE A 330 16.78 -5.94 -7.05
C PHE A 330 17.81 -6.07 -5.91
N PRO A 331 17.93 -5.05 -5.03
CA PRO A 331 18.96 -4.99 -3.98
C PRO A 331 18.63 -5.86 -2.76
N VAL A 332 18.54 -7.18 -2.98
CA VAL A 332 18.21 -8.17 -1.94
C VAL A 332 19.36 -8.29 -0.91
N ARG A 333 18.99 -8.46 0.36
CA ARG A 333 19.92 -8.56 1.50
C ARG A 333 20.16 -9.98 1.96
N TYR A 334 21.40 -10.26 2.37
CA TYR A 334 21.83 -11.53 2.96
C TYR A 334 22.74 -11.28 4.15
N GLY A 335 22.63 -12.08 5.21
CA GLY A 335 23.69 -12.12 6.22
C GLY A 335 24.98 -12.66 5.59
N PHE A 336 26.14 -12.33 6.15
CA PHE A 336 27.40 -12.91 5.68
C PHE A 336 28.37 -13.27 6.81
N GLN A 337 29.16 -14.31 6.58
CA GLN A 337 30.22 -14.75 7.47
C GLN A 337 31.43 -15.20 6.65
N GLY A 338 32.62 -14.72 6.99
CA GLY A 338 33.87 -15.21 6.43
C GLY A 338 34.15 -16.66 6.85
N ALA A 339 34.67 -17.47 5.93
CA ALA A 339 35.04 -18.87 6.18
C ALA A 339 36.09 -19.07 7.29
N ASP A 340 36.83 -18.01 7.63
CA ASP A 340 37.71 -17.94 8.80
C ASP A 340 37.78 -16.52 9.38
N GLU A 341 38.37 -16.38 10.58
CA GLU A 341 38.50 -15.09 11.29
C GLU A 341 39.28 -14.03 10.50
N ALA A 342 40.25 -14.43 9.69
CA ALA A 342 41.07 -13.48 8.92
C ALA A 342 40.31 -12.93 7.71
N LEU A 343 39.47 -13.75 7.09
CA LEU A 343 38.56 -13.34 6.03
C LEU A 343 37.40 -12.49 6.58
N GLN A 344 36.85 -12.88 7.73
CA GLN A 344 35.82 -12.10 8.42
C GLN A 344 36.30 -10.67 8.73
N ALA A 345 37.50 -10.53 9.30
CA ALA A 345 38.09 -9.22 9.59
C ALA A 345 38.28 -8.37 8.32
N GLN A 346 38.61 -8.98 7.17
CA GLN A 346 38.72 -8.24 5.91
C GLN A 346 37.36 -7.75 5.40
N LEU A 347 36.30 -8.57 5.53
CA LEU A 347 34.95 -8.15 5.14
C LEU A 347 34.42 -7.07 6.10
N GLU A 348 34.78 -7.13 7.38
CA GLU A 348 34.51 -6.10 8.39
C GLU A 348 35.11 -4.75 8.02
N ASP A 349 36.37 -4.71 7.58
CA ASP A 349 37.05 -3.49 7.14
C ASP A 349 36.42 -2.83 5.90
N LEU A 350 35.56 -3.55 5.16
CA LEU A 350 34.88 -3.07 3.96
C LEU A 350 33.44 -2.57 4.21
N ARG A 351 32.90 -2.77 5.41
CA ARG A 351 31.52 -2.34 5.73
C ARG A 351 31.39 -0.83 5.64
N ASP A 352 30.26 -0.39 5.10
CA ASP A 352 29.87 1.02 5.02
C ASP A 352 30.88 1.91 4.26
N THR A 353 31.78 1.28 3.48
CA THR A 353 32.80 1.99 2.67
C THR A 353 32.29 2.41 1.30
N SER A 354 31.08 1.99 0.91
CA SER A 354 30.54 2.04 -0.46
C SER A 354 31.29 1.22 -1.51
N ALA A 355 32.32 0.46 -1.10
CA ALA A 355 33.08 -0.39 -2.00
C ALA A 355 32.22 -1.53 -2.56
N THR A 356 32.19 -1.69 -3.88
CA THR A 356 31.57 -2.87 -4.50
C THR A 356 32.56 -4.03 -4.45
N VAL A 357 32.14 -5.12 -3.82
CA VAL A 357 32.89 -6.37 -3.74
C VAL A 357 32.23 -7.43 -4.60
N ARG A 358 33.02 -8.40 -5.05
CA ARG A 358 32.56 -9.65 -5.64
C ARG A 358 32.86 -10.78 -4.67
N ILE A 359 31.87 -11.61 -4.31
CA ILE A 359 32.00 -12.68 -3.32
C ILE A 359 31.74 -14.07 -3.92
N TRP A 360 32.38 -15.08 -3.33
CA TRP A 360 32.17 -16.50 -3.60
C TRP A 360 32.01 -17.27 -2.30
N GLY A 361 31.24 -18.36 -2.33
CA GLY A 361 31.04 -19.23 -1.18
C GLY A 361 29.76 -20.04 -1.30
N GLU A 362 29.06 -20.22 -0.19
CA GLU A 362 27.79 -20.94 -0.14
C GLU A 362 26.76 -20.13 0.65
N ILE A 363 25.52 -20.07 0.16
CA ILE A 363 24.39 -19.48 0.88
C ILE A 363 23.59 -20.59 1.58
N GLN A 364 23.33 -20.39 2.86
CA GLN A 364 22.51 -21.29 3.66
C GLN A 364 21.29 -20.53 4.22
N CYS A 365 20.10 -21.01 3.90
CA CYS A 365 18.84 -20.50 4.44
C CYS A 365 18.30 -21.38 5.59
N ALA A 366 17.21 -20.94 6.21
CA ALA A 366 16.71 -21.46 7.49
C ALA A 366 17.72 -21.28 8.65
N ILE A 367 18.48 -20.19 8.63
CA ILE A 367 19.37 -19.76 9.70
C ILE A 367 18.84 -18.44 10.28
N PRO A 368 18.89 -18.20 11.60
CA PRO A 368 18.46 -16.93 12.19
C PRO A 368 19.47 -15.80 11.88
N ASP A 369 19.45 -15.32 10.65
CA ASP A 369 20.23 -14.19 10.15
C ASP A 369 19.35 -13.28 9.28
N VAL A 370 19.92 -12.25 8.64
CA VAL A 370 19.20 -11.32 7.77
C VAL A 370 18.41 -12.09 6.72
N CYS A 371 17.08 -11.90 6.75
CA CYS A 371 16.13 -12.57 5.87
C CYS A 371 16.17 -14.12 5.94
N GLY A 372 16.64 -14.70 7.05
CA GLY A 372 16.67 -16.15 7.22
C GLY A 372 17.80 -16.87 6.47
N CYS A 373 18.72 -16.13 5.84
CA CYS A 373 19.83 -16.67 5.05
C CYS A 373 21.17 -16.01 5.39
N GLN A 374 22.23 -16.81 5.33
CA GLN A 374 23.61 -16.37 5.54
C GLN A 374 24.52 -16.90 4.43
N ILE A 375 25.39 -16.04 3.90
CA ILE A 375 26.43 -16.41 2.94
C ILE A 375 27.72 -16.73 3.72
N GLY A 376 28.18 -17.97 3.68
CA GLY A 376 29.52 -18.37 4.08
C GLY A 376 30.52 -17.98 2.98
N VAL A 377 31.13 -16.81 3.09
CA VAL A 377 32.07 -16.25 2.11
C VAL A 377 33.41 -16.96 2.22
N GLU A 378 33.85 -17.61 1.14
CA GLU A 378 35.15 -18.30 1.04
C GLU A 378 36.21 -17.45 0.34
N ARG A 379 35.76 -16.50 -0.49
CA ARG A 379 36.63 -15.59 -1.25
C ARG A 379 35.88 -14.30 -1.56
N TRP A 380 36.60 -13.19 -1.60
CA TRP A 380 36.11 -11.93 -2.15
C TRP A 380 37.17 -11.24 -3.02
N GLU A 381 36.73 -10.33 -3.88
CA GLU A 381 37.56 -9.46 -4.70
C GLU A 381 36.97 -8.05 -4.71
N LEU A 382 37.80 -7.02 -4.59
CA LEU A 382 37.36 -5.62 -4.76
C LEU A 382 37.07 -5.35 -6.24
N VAL A 383 35.86 -4.87 -6.54
CA VAL A 383 35.47 -4.47 -7.91
C VAL A 383 35.66 -2.97 -8.12
N ALA A 384 35.23 -2.16 -7.14
CA ALA A 384 35.35 -0.70 -7.14
C ALA A 384 35.57 -0.18 -5.71
N GLU A 385 36.47 0.79 -5.55
CA GLU A 385 36.77 1.44 -4.26
C GLU A 385 35.63 2.33 -3.78
N GLU A 386 34.96 3.03 -4.70
CA GLU A 386 33.80 3.87 -4.44
C GLU A 386 32.78 3.58 -5.55
N SER A 387 31.60 3.13 -5.15
CA SER A 387 30.43 3.03 -6.00
C SER A 387 29.29 3.81 -5.34
N PRO A 388 28.32 4.32 -6.11
CA PRO A 388 27.06 4.74 -5.52
C PRO A 388 26.55 3.61 -4.61
N PRO A 389 26.09 3.91 -3.39
CA PRO A 389 25.56 2.89 -2.52
C PRO A 389 24.45 2.07 -3.20
N LEU A 390 24.53 0.76 -3.09
CA LEU A 390 23.61 -0.25 -3.62
C LEU A 390 22.56 -0.54 -2.55
N GLY A 391 21.28 -0.40 -2.93
CA GLY A 391 20.20 -0.29 -1.95
C GLY A 391 20.04 1.17 -1.51
N VAL A 392 18.80 1.51 -1.14
CA VAL A 392 18.25 2.85 -0.82
C VAL A 392 19.07 3.66 0.20
N HIS A 393 20.28 4.08 -0.14
CA HIS A 393 20.84 5.36 0.28
C HIS A 393 20.40 6.40 -0.75
N PHE A 394 19.09 6.60 -0.85
CA PHE A 394 18.61 7.82 -1.49
C PHE A 394 18.78 8.91 -0.44
N GLU A 395 19.76 9.78 -0.68
CA GLU A 395 19.72 11.11 -0.10
C GLU A 395 18.59 11.86 -0.83
N SER A 396 17.39 11.81 -0.27
CA SER A 396 16.25 12.53 -0.82
C SER A 396 16.09 13.86 -0.10
N PRO A 397 15.81 14.96 -0.80
CA PRO A 397 15.56 16.24 -0.14
C PRO A 397 14.29 16.14 0.70
N VAL A 398 14.41 16.44 1.99
CA VAL A 398 13.28 16.65 2.90
C VAL A 398 12.89 18.11 2.78
N VAL A 399 11.68 18.40 2.35
CA VAL A 399 11.27 19.79 2.09
C VAL A 399 9.86 20.05 2.58
N GLY A 400 9.77 20.65 3.76
CA GLY A 400 8.49 21.01 4.37
C GLY A 400 7.73 19.80 4.90
N TRP A 401 8.45 18.73 5.28
CA TRP A 401 7.83 17.59 5.95
C TRP A 401 7.17 18.06 7.24
N TYR A 402 5.92 17.67 7.45
CA TYR A 402 5.11 18.15 8.56
C TYR A 402 4.95 17.06 9.60
N GLY A 403 5.25 17.36 10.86
CA GLY A 403 5.18 16.35 11.92
C GLY A 403 5.50 16.87 13.31
N GLN A 404 5.61 15.94 14.24
CA GLN A 404 5.96 16.17 15.65
C GLN A 404 7.25 15.46 16.01
N VAL A 405 8.10 16.10 16.82
CA VAL A 405 9.31 15.46 17.38
C VAL A 405 8.90 14.66 18.61
N VAL A 406 9.08 13.35 18.54
CA VAL A 406 8.76 12.44 19.65
C VAL A 406 10.05 11.97 20.29
N GLY A 407 10.13 12.20 21.61
CA GLY A 407 11.25 11.77 22.42
C GLY A 407 11.21 10.29 22.71
N LEU A 408 12.35 9.62 22.54
CA LEU A 408 12.55 8.28 23.09
C LEU A 408 13.08 8.35 24.53
N SER A 409 12.93 7.24 25.27
CA SER A 409 13.47 7.15 26.62
C SER A 409 15.00 7.26 26.62
N ALA A 410 15.60 7.74 27.71
CA ALA A 410 17.05 7.97 27.79
C ALA A 410 17.92 6.69 27.65
N ASP A 411 17.29 5.51 27.65
CA ASP A 411 17.89 4.19 27.42
C ASP A 411 17.57 3.61 26.04
N ALA A 412 16.82 4.33 25.21
CA ALA A 412 16.60 3.95 23.83
C ALA A 412 17.90 3.96 23.03
N GLN A 413 17.95 3.09 22.02
CA GLN A 413 19.10 2.94 21.14
C GLN A 413 19.30 4.14 20.22
N TYR A 414 18.21 4.80 19.85
CA TYR A 414 18.15 5.93 18.93
C TYR A 414 17.71 7.20 19.68
N ASP A 415 17.97 8.35 19.09
CA ASP A 415 17.51 9.65 19.57
C ASP A 415 16.06 9.91 19.14
N ASP A 416 15.67 11.17 18.99
CA ASP A 416 14.30 11.53 18.69
C ASP A 416 13.91 11.14 17.27
N PHE A 417 12.62 10.93 17.04
CA PHE A 417 12.09 10.70 15.70
C PHE A 417 11.02 11.73 15.34
N LEU A 418 10.90 11.99 14.04
CA LEU A 418 9.81 12.73 13.44
C LEU A 418 8.65 11.79 13.21
N ARG A 419 7.56 12.00 13.92
CA ARG A 419 6.26 11.44 13.56
C ARG A 419 5.62 12.30 12.49
N LEU A 420 5.54 11.79 11.27
CA LEU A 420 4.93 12.52 10.15
C LEU A 420 3.41 12.61 10.34
N LEU A 421 2.86 13.75 9.89
CA LEU A 421 1.42 14.01 9.89
C LEU A 421 0.87 14.02 8.45
N PRO A 422 -0.36 13.49 8.22
CA PRO A 422 -1.29 12.92 9.21
C PRO A 422 -0.76 11.64 9.87
N LEU A 423 -1.31 11.28 11.05
CA LEU A 423 -0.92 10.06 11.76
C LEU A 423 -0.99 8.85 10.82
N GLY A 424 0.05 8.02 10.82
CA GLY A 424 0.20 6.90 9.88
C GLY A 424 0.99 7.22 8.61
N ALA A 425 1.45 8.47 8.40
CA ALA A 425 2.33 8.82 7.29
C ALA A 425 3.78 8.28 7.43
N GLY A 426 4.12 7.74 8.60
CA GLY A 426 5.42 7.15 8.92
C GLY A 426 6.17 7.88 10.03
N ASP A 427 7.19 7.22 10.57
CA ASP A 427 8.09 7.75 11.60
C ASP A 427 9.53 7.68 11.04
N VAL A 428 10.38 8.67 11.31
CA VAL A 428 11.77 8.70 10.81
C VAL A 428 12.73 9.33 11.81
N GLY A 429 13.97 8.85 11.91
CA GLY A 429 14.98 9.44 12.79
C GLY A 429 15.29 10.90 12.43
N LEU A 430 15.71 11.70 13.41
CA LEU A 430 16.01 13.12 13.22
C LEU A 430 17.34 13.50 13.84
N THR A 431 18.17 14.23 13.08
CA THR A 431 19.36 14.89 13.63
C THR A 431 19.51 16.29 13.07
N GLY A 432 19.93 17.24 13.89
CA GLY A 432 20.24 18.60 13.46
C GLY A 432 21.55 18.65 12.66
N ALA A 433 21.55 19.36 11.52
CA ALA A 433 22.75 19.57 10.72
C ALA A 433 23.86 20.35 11.46
N ASP A 434 23.49 21.05 12.54
CA ASP A 434 24.40 21.67 13.49
C ASP A 434 23.83 21.71 14.91
N ALA A 435 24.66 22.10 15.88
CA ALA A 435 24.28 22.15 17.29
C ALA A 435 23.17 23.16 17.63
N ALA A 436 22.92 24.16 16.78
CA ALA A 436 21.83 25.11 17.00
C ALA A 436 20.49 24.49 16.56
N LEU A 437 20.46 23.81 15.42
CA LEU A 437 19.29 23.06 14.95
C LEU A 437 18.98 21.88 15.88
N GLU A 438 20.02 21.19 16.36
CA GLU A 438 19.86 20.13 17.36
C GLU A 438 19.15 20.63 18.62
N ALA A 439 19.56 21.80 19.14
CA ALA A 439 18.91 22.42 20.29
C ALA A 439 17.47 22.89 20.01
N GLU A 440 17.15 23.21 18.75
CA GLU A 440 15.79 23.57 18.33
C GLU A 440 14.88 22.33 18.25
N ILE A 441 15.37 21.23 17.69
CA ILE A 441 14.69 19.92 17.65
C ILE A 441 14.42 19.42 19.08
N GLU A 442 15.43 19.46 19.96
CA GLU A 442 15.28 19.14 21.38
C GLU A 442 14.20 20.00 22.07
N GLY A 443 14.07 21.27 21.66
CA GLY A 443 13.03 22.16 22.17
C GLY A 443 11.61 21.80 21.72
N LEU A 444 11.47 21.05 20.62
CA LEU A 444 10.20 20.56 20.09
C LEU A 444 9.83 19.18 20.63
N ARG A 445 10.78 18.43 21.19
CA ARG A 445 10.61 17.10 21.75
C ARG A 445 9.44 17.05 22.73
N ASP A 446 8.46 16.18 22.46
CA ASP A 446 7.27 15.93 23.28
C ASP A 446 6.47 17.20 23.65
N SER A 447 6.60 18.26 22.84
CA SER A 447 5.96 19.55 23.10
C SER A 447 4.54 19.65 22.58
N ASP A 448 4.05 18.61 21.89
CA ASP A 448 2.84 18.60 21.04
C ASP A 448 2.83 19.68 19.94
N THR A 449 3.95 20.38 19.72
CA THR A 449 4.07 21.43 18.71
C THR A 449 4.43 20.81 17.37
N ASN A 450 3.55 20.97 16.38
CA ASN A 450 3.87 20.57 15.02
C ASN A 450 4.92 21.51 14.42
N ALA A 451 5.73 20.99 13.53
CA ALA A 451 6.71 21.78 12.81
C ALA A 451 6.89 21.28 11.38
N HIS A 452 7.42 22.16 10.54
CA HIS A 452 7.90 21.82 9.21
C HIS A 452 9.41 21.62 9.23
N PHE A 453 9.87 20.57 8.58
CA PHE A 453 11.27 20.15 8.55
C PHE A 453 11.81 20.20 7.12
N TRP A 454 13.06 20.64 6.98
CA TRP A 454 13.82 20.57 5.74
C TRP A 454 15.20 19.99 5.98
N GLY A 455 15.73 19.28 5.00
CA GLY A 455 17.02 18.62 5.12
C GLY A 455 17.22 17.59 4.03
N ALA A 456 17.91 16.52 4.40
CA ALA A 456 18.08 15.34 3.57
C ALA A 456 17.74 14.11 4.39
N ILE A 457 16.90 13.23 3.85
CA ILE A 457 16.68 11.90 4.42
C ILE A 457 17.71 10.95 3.85
N VAL A 458 18.31 10.13 4.71
CA VAL A 458 19.19 9.03 4.33
C VAL A 458 18.61 7.76 4.93
N CYS A 459 18.17 6.84 4.08
CA CYS A 459 17.77 5.50 4.48
C CYS A 459 18.98 4.55 4.47
N GLY A 460 18.90 3.47 5.25
CA GLY A 460 20.05 2.61 5.58
C GLY A 460 20.91 3.13 6.73
N ALA A 461 20.51 4.22 7.39
CA ALA A 461 21.16 4.70 8.60
C ALA A 461 20.69 3.91 9.84
N PRO A 462 21.57 3.67 10.84
CA PRO A 462 21.19 3.02 12.09
C PRO A 462 20.40 3.98 12.99
N ASP A 463 19.19 4.32 12.57
CA ASP A 463 18.27 5.23 13.25
C ASP A 463 16.84 4.68 13.20
N TYR A 464 15.85 5.44 13.68
CA TYR A 464 14.44 5.06 13.74
C TYR A 464 13.92 4.64 12.35
N ASP A 465 13.31 3.44 12.28
CA ASP A 465 12.85 2.79 11.05
C ASP A 465 13.90 2.68 9.92
N GLY A 466 15.19 2.75 10.27
CA GLY A 466 16.29 2.59 9.33
C GLY A 466 16.51 3.80 8.42
N CYS A 467 15.92 4.95 8.74
CA CYS A 467 16.11 6.21 8.02
C CYS A 467 16.36 7.36 8.98
N GLN A 468 17.20 8.31 8.58
CA GLN A 468 17.51 9.51 9.35
C GLN A 468 17.38 10.75 8.49
N VAL A 469 16.67 11.76 8.99
CA VAL A 469 16.63 13.10 8.40
C VAL A 469 17.70 13.97 9.05
N THR A 470 18.68 14.42 8.26
CA THR A 470 19.59 15.50 8.65
C THR A 470 18.89 16.84 8.41
N VAL A 471 18.32 17.41 9.46
CA VAL A 471 17.53 18.64 9.44
C VAL A 471 18.44 19.85 9.26
N THR A 472 18.27 20.56 8.16
CA THR A 472 18.94 21.84 7.86
C THR A 472 18.09 23.07 8.20
N ARG A 473 16.79 22.88 8.42
CA ARG A 473 15.84 23.93 8.81
C ARG A 473 14.65 23.30 9.49
N VAL A 474 14.15 23.95 10.54
CA VAL A 474 12.87 23.63 11.17
C VAL A 474 12.09 24.92 11.38
N ILE A 475 10.77 24.88 11.21
CA ILE A 475 9.88 26.01 11.48
C ILE A 475 8.71 25.48 12.32
N PRO A 476 8.67 25.79 13.63
CA PRO A 476 7.55 25.44 14.48
C PRO A 476 6.26 26.14 14.03
N GLU A 477 5.14 25.44 14.13
CA GLU A 477 3.83 26.02 13.83
C GLU A 477 3.59 27.27 14.71
N GLY A 478 3.20 28.38 14.07
CA GLY A 478 2.97 29.66 14.76
C GLY A 478 4.22 30.52 15.01
N ALA A 479 5.42 30.10 14.59
CA ALA A 479 6.66 30.87 14.80
C ALA A 479 6.76 32.19 13.98
N GLY A 480 5.85 32.44 13.03
CA GLY A 480 5.80 33.66 12.23
C GLY A 480 5.70 33.38 10.73
N PRO A 481 5.86 34.41 9.86
CA PRO A 481 5.84 34.21 8.41
C PRO A 481 7.00 33.33 7.95
N TYR A 482 6.74 32.40 7.04
CA TYR A 482 7.76 31.51 6.47
C TYR A 482 8.72 32.35 5.61
N PRO A 483 10.03 32.34 5.91
CA PRO A 483 11.01 33.00 5.07
C PRO A 483 11.17 32.22 3.76
N ASP A 484 11.05 32.94 2.64
CA ASP A 484 11.17 32.58 1.22
C ASP A 484 10.73 31.16 0.78
N PRO A 485 9.90 31.05 -0.29
CA PRO A 485 9.53 29.75 -0.85
C PRO A 485 10.78 28.95 -1.26
N ASN A 486 10.76 27.65 -0.99
CA ASN A 486 11.82 26.77 -1.47
C ASN A 486 11.48 26.26 -2.87
N PRO A 487 12.40 26.35 -3.84
CA PRO A 487 12.17 25.77 -5.15
C PRO A 487 12.04 24.24 -5.04
N VAL A 488 11.10 23.71 -5.80
CA VAL A 488 10.84 22.31 -6.08
C VAL A 488 11.31 22.08 -7.51
N GLU A 489 12.40 21.35 -7.69
CA GLU A 489 12.93 21.04 -9.01
C GLU A 489 12.71 19.56 -9.34
N GLY A 490 11.74 19.27 -10.21
CA GLY A 490 11.57 17.97 -10.85
C GLY A 490 11.15 16.86 -9.90
N TRP A 491 10.29 17.17 -8.93
CA TRP A 491 9.75 16.16 -8.04
C TRP A 491 8.78 15.25 -8.78
N GLU A 492 9.02 13.95 -8.66
CA GLU A 492 8.14 12.91 -9.18
C GLU A 492 7.17 12.50 -8.06
N GLY A 493 5.91 12.28 -8.42
CA GLY A 493 4.90 11.84 -7.47
C GLY A 493 3.60 11.48 -8.17
N ARG A 494 2.70 10.89 -7.40
CA ARG A 494 1.40 10.50 -7.88
C ARG A 494 0.35 11.48 -7.37
N TYR A 495 -0.46 11.98 -8.30
CA TYR A 495 -1.58 12.84 -7.93
C TYR A 495 -2.71 11.97 -7.34
N PHE A 496 -3.22 12.32 -6.15
CA PHE A 496 -4.36 11.61 -5.54
C PHE A 496 -5.56 12.53 -5.29
N PHE A 497 -6.77 12.00 -5.54
CA PHE A 497 -8.04 12.68 -5.25
C PHE A 497 -8.81 11.96 -4.15
N GLY A 498 -8.75 12.47 -2.92
CA GLY A 498 -9.52 11.93 -1.80
C GLY A 498 -10.84 12.66 -1.58
N ARG A 499 -11.98 12.14 -2.09
CA ARG A 499 -13.29 12.62 -1.64
C ARG A 499 -13.59 11.98 -0.28
N GLY A 500 -13.61 12.76 0.80
CA GLY A 500 -14.00 12.29 2.13
C GLY A 500 -13.07 12.67 3.29
N LEU A 501 -11.93 13.32 3.02
CA LEU A 501 -10.90 13.62 4.03
C LEU A 501 -11.11 14.96 4.77
N GLY A 502 -12.36 15.43 4.89
CA GLY A 502 -12.68 16.63 5.66
C GLY A 502 -12.05 17.92 5.11
N GLY A 503 -12.60 18.48 4.02
CA GLY A 503 -12.26 19.81 3.53
C GLY A 503 -10.95 19.94 2.74
N PHE A 504 -10.15 18.87 2.64
CA PHE A 504 -8.91 18.80 1.87
C PHE A 504 -9.10 17.86 0.67
N ASP A 505 -9.81 18.34 -0.36
CA ASP A 505 -10.18 17.52 -1.54
C ASP A 505 -9.05 17.42 -2.60
N ASP A 506 -7.93 18.15 -2.42
CA ASP A 506 -6.80 18.23 -3.37
C ASP A 506 -5.45 17.99 -2.68
N CYS A 507 -4.82 16.84 -2.90
CA CYS A 507 -3.49 16.53 -2.35
C CYS A 507 -2.60 15.87 -3.42
N PHE A 508 -1.41 16.41 -3.62
CA PHE A 508 -0.33 15.71 -4.31
C PHE A 508 0.42 14.86 -3.30
N ILE A 509 0.54 13.56 -3.57
CA ILE A 509 1.37 12.67 -2.76
C ILE A 509 2.72 12.54 -3.46
N LEU A 510 3.76 12.97 -2.78
CA LEU A 510 5.11 12.65 -3.23
C LEU A 510 5.35 11.17 -2.97
N ASP A 511 5.31 10.37 -4.02
CA ASP A 511 5.88 9.03 -4.01
C ASP A 511 7.40 9.21 -4.09
N PHE A 512 8.02 9.50 -2.94
CA PHE A 512 9.44 9.16 -2.81
C PHE A 512 9.52 7.64 -2.87
N TYR A 513 10.50 7.08 -3.60
CA TYR A 513 10.82 5.65 -3.58
C TYR A 513 11.17 5.20 -2.14
N GLY A 514 10.15 4.93 -1.31
CA GLY A 514 10.23 4.68 0.13
C GLY A 514 8.85 4.71 0.82
N PRO A 515 8.75 4.37 2.12
CA PRO A 515 7.47 4.12 2.81
C PRO A 515 6.68 5.38 3.23
N PHE A 516 7.13 6.59 2.87
CA PHE A 516 6.59 7.84 3.41
C PHE A 516 5.65 8.53 2.42
N GLY A 517 4.34 8.51 2.69
CA GLY A 517 3.32 9.17 1.86
C GLY A 517 3.05 10.61 2.30
N ILE A 518 3.87 11.57 1.86
CA ILE A 518 3.74 12.97 2.28
C ILE A 518 2.84 13.73 1.32
N ARG A 519 1.89 14.47 1.89
CA ARG A 519 0.82 15.18 1.17
C ARG A 519 1.05 16.68 1.17
N TYR A 520 0.94 17.28 -0.01
CA TYR A 520 0.95 18.73 -0.21
C TYR A 520 -0.31 19.16 -0.95
N GLY A 521 -0.86 20.33 -0.60
CA GLY A 521 -1.79 21.00 -1.51
C GLY A 521 -1.04 21.44 -2.77
N ILE A 522 -1.70 21.51 -3.93
CA ILE A 522 -1.05 22.04 -5.13
C ILE A 522 -1.89 23.07 -5.85
N ARG A 523 -1.20 24.07 -6.40
CA ARG A 523 -1.79 25.21 -7.08
C ARG A 523 -0.93 25.62 -8.26
N GLY A 524 -1.55 25.99 -9.39
CA GLY A 524 -0.82 26.52 -10.53
C GLY A 524 -0.21 27.90 -10.24
N ALA A 525 1.02 28.12 -10.70
CA ALA A 525 1.69 29.42 -10.66
C ALA A 525 0.98 30.47 -11.53
N ASP A 526 0.22 30.02 -12.53
CA ASP A 526 -0.63 30.84 -13.38
C ASP A 526 -1.97 30.16 -13.70
N GLU A 527 -2.86 30.89 -14.38
CA GLU A 527 -4.20 30.39 -14.76
C GLU A 527 -4.15 29.18 -15.69
N ALA A 528 -3.10 29.02 -16.51
CA ALA A 528 -2.99 27.90 -17.45
C ALA A 528 -2.61 26.61 -16.71
N LEU A 529 -1.67 26.70 -15.77
CA LEU A 529 -1.32 25.58 -14.90
C LEU A 529 -2.45 25.24 -13.93
N GLU A 530 -3.15 26.22 -13.37
CA GLU A 530 -4.32 25.95 -12.54
C GLU A 530 -5.42 25.24 -13.34
N ALA A 531 -5.63 25.62 -14.60
CA ALA A 531 -6.58 24.93 -15.48
C ALA A 531 -6.12 23.50 -15.81
N ALA A 532 -4.83 23.28 -16.05
CA ALA A 532 -4.28 21.93 -16.29
C ALA A 532 -4.43 21.03 -15.04
N LEU A 533 -4.21 21.60 -13.85
CA LEU A 533 -4.47 20.90 -12.60
C LEU A 533 -5.96 20.59 -12.47
N GLU A 534 -6.86 21.53 -12.73
CA GLU A 534 -8.31 21.32 -12.73
C GLU A 534 -8.76 20.23 -13.73
N ASP A 535 -8.13 20.16 -14.91
CA ASP A 535 -8.36 19.10 -15.88
C ASP A 535 -7.97 17.73 -15.29
N LEU A 536 -6.81 17.61 -14.62
CA LEU A 536 -6.45 16.43 -13.84
C LEU A 536 -7.49 16.14 -12.73
N ARG A 537 -8.03 17.18 -12.07
CA ARG A 537 -9.15 17.05 -11.08
C ARG A 537 -10.43 16.52 -11.66
N SER A 538 -10.64 16.73 -12.95
CA SER A 538 -11.83 16.29 -13.67
C SER A 538 -11.70 14.88 -14.27
N MET A 539 -10.50 14.28 -14.28
CA MET A 539 -10.31 12.92 -14.80
C MET A 539 -11.14 11.92 -13.99
N ASP A 540 -11.83 11.03 -14.71
CA ASP A 540 -12.89 10.20 -14.15
C ASP A 540 -12.34 9.13 -13.20
N LYS A 541 -12.81 9.16 -11.95
CA LYS A 541 -12.25 8.46 -10.77
C LYS A 541 -12.42 6.93 -10.81
N LEU A 542 -13.15 6.42 -11.79
CA LEU A 542 -13.62 5.04 -11.84
C LEU A 542 -13.00 4.22 -12.97
N THR A 543 -12.33 4.85 -13.94
CA THR A 543 -11.96 4.15 -15.19
C THR A 543 -10.48 4.17 -15.53
N ASP A 544 -9.71 5.17 -15.06
CA ASP A 544 -8.26 5.25 -15.33
C ASP A 544 -7.48 5.60 -14.04
N PRO A 545 -6.37 4.90 -13.73
CA PRO A 545 -5.47 5.34 -12.66
C PRO A 545 -4.92 6.74 -13.01
N PRO A 546 -4.77 7.64 -12.02
CA PRO A 546 -4.19 8.96 -12.28
C PRO A 546 -2.79 8.80 -12.88
N PRO A 547 -2.40 9.65 -13.85
CA PRO A 547 -1.08 9.58 -14.44
C PRO A 547 -0.01 9.89 -13.38
N ASP A 548 1.13 9.21 -13.48
CA ASP A 548 2.32 9.67 -12.77
C ASP A 548 2.76 11.00 -13.39
N ILE A 549 3.06 12.01 -12.56
CA ILE A 549 3.40 13.35 -13.02
C ILE A 549 4.71 13.81 -12.36
N GLN A 550 5.45 14.62 -13.10
CA GLN A 550 6.58 15.36 -12.58
C GLN A 550 6.21 16.84 -12.45
N ILE A 551 6.49 17.42 -11.29
CA ILE A 551 6.19 18.82 -10.99
C ILE A 551 7.47 19.60 -10.67
N TRP A 552 7.50 20.84 -11.14
CA TRP A 552 8.43 21.87 -10.69
C TRP A 552 7.59 23.00 -10.10
N GLY A 553 8.16 23.71 -9.12
CA GLY A 553 7.42 24.77 -8.46
C GLY A 553 8.12 25.32 -7.23
N GLU A 554 7.33 25.80 -6.28
CA GLU A 554 7.80 26.37 -5.02
C GLU A 554 6.94 25.87 -3.86
N VAL A 555 7.54 25.28 -2.82
CA VAL A 555 6.79 24.96 -1.59
C VAL A 555 6.57 26.24 -0.79
N GLN A 556 5.30 26.57 -0.57
CA GLN A 556 4.84 27.63 0.31
C GLN A 556 4.18 27.04 1.54
N CYS A 557 4.83 27.21 2.69
CA CYS A 557 4.30 26.81 3.99
C CYS A 557 3.73 28.01 4.76
N GLY A 558 2.88 27.74 5.75
CA GLY A 558 2.12 28.75 6.49
C GLY A 558 0.85 29.21 5.79
N VAL A 559 0.39 28.44 4.80
CA VAL A 559 -0.90 28.64 4.14
C VAL A 559 -1.96 27.76 4.79
N SER A 560 -3.23 28.14 4.72
CA SER A 560 -4.34 27.32 5.22
C SER A 560 -4.69 26.23 4.21
N ASP A 561 -3.76 25.31 3.98
CA ASP A 561 -3.88 24.20 3.03
C ASP A 561 -3.45 22.87 3.71
N VAL A 562 -3.37 21.77 2.95
CA VAL A 562 -2.96 20.44 3.42
C VAL A 562 -1.65 20.53 4.20
N ASN A 563 -1.67 20.11 5.47
CA ASN A 563 -0.50 20.15 6.37
C ASN A 563 0.17 21.54 6.48
N GLY A 564 -0.55 22.62 6.19
CA GLY A 564 -0.02 23.98 6.25
C GLY A 564 0.94 24.34 5.11
N CYS A 565 1.12 23.49 4.09
CA CYS A 565 1.96 23.77 2.92
C CYS A 565 1.23 23.49 1.60
N GLN A 566 1.56 24.25 0.58
CA GLN A 566 1.15 24.02 -0.80
C GLN A 566 2.36 24.10 -1.74
N ILE A 567 2.34 23.38 -2.85
CA ILE A 567 3.30 23.55 -3.95
C ILE A 567 2.67 24.47 -4.99
N ILE A 568 3.34 25.58 -5.28
CA ILE A 568 3.01 26.45 -6.42
C ILE A 568 3.70 25.87 -7.64
N VAL A 569 2.98 25.10 -8.44
CA VAL A 569 3.48 24.41 -9.62
C VAL A 569 3.74 25.41 -10.74
N ASP A 570 4.99 25.54 -11.19
CA ASP A 570 5.38 26.42 -12.32
C ASP A 570 5.62 25.64 -13.62
N ARG A 571 5.75 24.31 -13.52
CA ARG A 571 5.80 23.39 -14.65
C ARG A 571 5.24 22.03 -14.23
N LEU A 572 4.49 21.42 -15.13
CA LEU A 572 3.89 20.10 -14.98
C LEU A 572 4.26 19.29 -16.23
N GLU A 573 4.80 18.10 -16.04
CA GLU A 573 5.04 17.13 -17.12
C GLU A 573 4.34 15.82 -16.78
N GLU A 574 3.49 15.34 -17.67
CA GLU A 574 2.97 13.98 -17.59
C GLU A 574 4.13 13.02 -17.87
N LEU A 575 4.40 12.14 -16.90
CA LEU A 575 5.23 10.97 -17.14
C LEU A 575 4.35 10.01 -17.93
N PHE A 576 4.29 10.20 -19.25
CA PHE A 576 3.91 9.09 -20.12
C PHE A 576 4.86 7.97 -19.75
N SER A 577 4.33 6.85 -19.25
CA SER A 577 5.09 5.63 -19.00
C SER A 577 5.99 5.42 -20.20
N GLN A 578 7.28 5.77 -20.06
CA GLN A 578 8.21 5.54 -21.13
C GLN A 578 8.30 4.02 -21.23
N PRO A 579 8.10 3.45 -22.42
CA PRO A 579 8.20 2.01 -22.60
C PRO A 579 9.58 1.49 -22.21
#